data_AF-A0A2U1ZWQ2-F1
#
_entry.id   AF-A0A2U1ZWQ2-F1
#
_cell.length_a   1.000
_cell.length_b   1.000
_cell.length_c   1.000
_cell.angle_alpha   90.00
_cell.angle_beta   90.00
_cell.angle_gamma   90.00
#
_symmetry.space_group_name_H-M   'P 1'
#
loop_
_entity.id
_entity.type
_entity.pdbx_description
1 polymer ?
#
loop_
_entity_poly.entity_id
_entity_poly.type
_entity_poly.pdbx_seq_one_letter_code
_entity_poly.pdbx_strand_id
1 'polypeptide(L)'
;MTRHARTAAWAAVVLVGAVGLTSCAGITNGACTAIGWSNVLTVQLDGEASDLAEVAEVALCVGDECVTGEPERTPPATLGTSWAVLGAVSLFPRDDDDGPWLYAIDGRPEELTVRASAADGTVLTATPVTLDWKRVGGSARCGGPHEASVAVDL
;
A
#
# COMPACT_ATOMS: atom_id res chain seq x y z
N MET A 1 37.98 60.72 14.12
CA MET A 1 36.84 60.41 13.23
C MET A 1 36.91 58.93 12.81
N THR A 2 36.52 57.97 13.65
CA THR A 2 36.66 56.52 13.32
C THR A 2 35.65 55.64 14.07
N ARG A 3 34.46 56.15 14.42
CA ARG A 3 33.41 55.36 15.10
C ARG A 3 32.30 54.86 14.17
N HIS A 4 32.18 55.38 12.95
CA HIS A 4 31.05 55.07 12.05
C HIS A 4 31.34 53.91 11.07
N ALA A 5 32.60 53.49 10.92
CA ALA A 5 32.97 52.38 10.04
C ALA A 5 32.70 51.00 10.66
N ARG A 6 32.63 50.91 11.99
CA ARG A 6 32.46 49.63 12.70
C ARG A 6 31.00 49.18 12.77
N THR A 7 30.04 50.09 12.69
CA THR A 7 28.60 49.76 12.74
C THR A 7 28.04 49.27 11.41
N ALA A 8 28.64 49.68 10.28
CA ALA A 8 28.21 49.22 8.95
C ALA A 8 28.54 47.74 8.69
N ALA A 9 29.64 47.23 9.26
CA ALA A 9 30.08 45.85 9.04
C ALA A 9 29.16 44.81 9.72
N TRP A 10 28.52 45.16 10.84
CA TRP A 10 27.62 44.24 11.55
C TRP A 10 26.22 44.17 10.93
N ALA A 11 25.75 45.25 10.30
CA ALA A 11 24.46 45.26 9.61
C ALA A 11 24.47 44.39 8.34
N ALA A 12 25.60 44.29 7.64
CA ALA A 12 25.74 43.49 6.43
C ALA A 12 25.75 41.97 6.69
N VAL A 13 26.31 41.53 7.83
CA VAL A 13 26.38 40.10 8.16
C VAL A 13 25.02 39.55 8.61
N VAL A 14 24.19 40.36 9.28
CA VAL A 14 22.85 39.94 9.72
C VAL A 14 21.88 39.81 8.54
N LEU A 15 22.01 40.64 7.50
CA LEU A 15 21.15 40.57 6.31
C LEU A 15 21.45 39.38 5.37
N VAL A 16 22.67 38.84 5.41
CA VAL A 16 23.04 37.64 4.62
C VAL A 16 22.72 36.35 5.39
N GLY A 17 22.69 36.36 6.73
CA GLY A 17 22.33 35.20 7.54
C GLY A 17 20.84 34.83 7.53
N ALA A 18 19.95 35.75 7.15
CA ALA A 18 18.50 35.55 7.23
C ALA A 18 17.87 34.85 6.00
N VAL A 19 18.63 34.62 4.93
CA VAL A 19 18.09 34.05 3.67
C VAL A 19 18.26 32.51 3.59
N GLY A 20 18.95 31.89 4.55
CA GLY A 20 19.30 30.46 4.51
C GLY A 20 18.30 29.48 5.13
N LEU A 21 17.19 29.93 5.74
CA LEU A 21 16.28 29.05 6.50
C LEU A 21 14.84 28.99 5.96
N THR A 22 14.55 29.59 4.80
CA THR A 22 13.20 29.59 4.19
C THR A 22 12.95 28.47 3.16
N SER A 23 13.81 27.46 3.06
CA SER A 23 13.61 26.35 2.11
C SER A 23 13.12 25.05 2.74
N CYS A 24 12.04 25.09 3.52
CA CYS A 24 11.22 23.90 3.75
C CYS A 24 9.74 24.07 3.37
N ALA A 25 9.33 25.27 2.92
CA ALA A 25 7.93 25.58 2.61
C ALA A 25 7.64 25.85 1.11
N GLY A 26 8.63 25.59 0.22
CA GLY A 26 8.62 26.04 -1.17
C GLY A 26 8.52 24.98 -2.27
N ILE A 27 8.01 23.76 -2.02
CA ILE A 27 7.68 22.77 -3.08
C ILE A 27 6.21 22.92 -3.51
N THR A 28 5.74 24.14 -3.71
CA THR A 28 4.36 24.41 -4.17
C THR A 28 4.22 24.40 -5.70
N ASN A 29 5.24 23.93 -6.43
CA ASN A 29 5.18 23.75 -7.89
C ASN A 29 4.83 22.32 -8.30
N GLY A 30 3.68 21.79 -7.86
CA GLY A 30 3.01 20.64 -8.50
C GLY A 30 3.83 19.39 -8.84
N ALA A 31 4.99 19.18 -8.19
CA ALA A 31 5.87 18.05 -8.42
C ALA A 31 5.53 16.98 -7.40
N CYS A 32 5.18 15.80 -7.88
CA CYS A 32 4.84 14.66 -7.04
C CYS A 32 6.12 14.14 -6.40
N THR A 33 6.14 14.03 -5.07
CA THR A 33 7.27 13.41 -4.38
C THR A 33 7.36 11.94 -4.80
N ALA A 34 8.57 11.42 -4.98
CA ALA A 34 8.81 10.00 -5.29
C ALA A 34 8.62 9.11 -4.04
N ILE A 35 7.55 9.35 -3.27
CA ILE A 35 7.18 8.48 -2.15
C ILE A 35 6.47 7.27 -2.76
N GLY A 36 7.07 6.09 -2.60
CA GLY A 36 6.41 4.83 -2.91
C GLY A 36 5.24 4.60 -1.96
N TRP A 37 4.07 4.29 -2.53
CA TRP A 37 2.88 3.90 -1.80
C TRP A 37 2.34 2.61 -2.42
N SER A 38 1.73 1.76 -1.61
CA SER A 38 0.98 0.58 -2.06
C SER A 38 -0.50 0.77 -1.72
N ASN A 39 -1.37 0.03 -2.38
CA ASN A 39 -2.78 -0.04 -2.04
C ASN A 39 -3.00 -1.12 -0.97
N VAL A 40 -4.11 -1.04 -0.25
CA VAL A 40 -4.46 -2.05 0.76
C VAL A 40 -5.79 -2.71 0.39
N LEU A 41 -5.78 -4.04 0.28
CA LEU A 41 -7.00 -4.85 0.18
C LEU A 41 -7.26 -5.51 1.53
N THR A 42 -8.45 -5.26 2.08
CA THR A 42 -8.98 -5.93 3.27
C THR A 42 -9.92 -7.04 2.82
N VAL A 43 -9.64 -8.28 3.22
CA VAL A 43 -10.52 -9.42 2.99
C VAL A 43 -11.04 -9.91 4.33
N GLN A 44 -12.34 -9.73 4.55
CA GLN A 44 -13.06 -10.32 5.68
C GLN A 44 -13.64 -11.67 5.24
N LEU A 45 -13.46 -12.70 6.06
CA LEU A 45 -14.19 -13.95 5.92
C LEU A 45 -15.34 -13.95 6.91
N ASP A 46 -16.52 -14.35 6.43
CA ASP A 46 -17.74 -14.49 7.23
C ASP A 46 -18.19 -15.97 7.17
N GLY A 47 -18.71 -16.49 8.27
CA GLY A 47 -19.10 -17.90 8.35
C GLY A 47 -19.29 -18.40 9.78
N GLU A 48 -19.54 -19.70 9.94
CA GLU A 48 -19.56 -20.32 11.25
C GLU A 48 -18.14 -20.40 11.84
N ALA A 49 -18.02 -20.33 13.17
CA ALA A 49 -16.72 -20.35 13.83
C ALA A 49 -15.92 -21.63 13.55
N SER A 50 -16.59 -22.76 13.27
CA SER A 50 -15.93 -24.01 12.86
C SER A 50 -15.27 -23.87 11.49
N ASP A 51 -15.93 -23.22 10.53
CA ASP A 51 -15.45 -23.12 9.15
C ASP A 51 -14.30 -22.11 9.07
N LEU A 52 -14.43 -21.00 9.80
CA LEU A 52 -13.37 -20.00 9.94
C LEU A 52 -12.10 -20.61 10.56
N ALA A 53 -12.24 -21.50 11.55
CA ALA A 53 -11.11 -22.16 12.20
C ALA A 53 -10.38 -23.17 11.30
N GLU A 54 -10.99 -23.62 10.20
CA GLU A 54 -10.35 -24.49 9.22
C GLU A 54 -9.50 -23.73 8.20
N VAL A 55 -9.71 -22.42 8.04
CA VAL A 55 -8.97 -21.58 7.09
C VAL A 55 -7.51 -21.44 7.54
N ALA A 56 -6.59 -21.92 6.71
CA ALA A 56 -5.15 -21.76 6.92
C ALA A 56 -4.52 -20.72 5.99
N GLU A 57 -5.13 -20.50 4.82
CA GLU A 57 -4.59 -19.62 3.80
C GLU A 57 -5.72 -18.90 3.06
N VAL A 58 -5.50 -17.61 2.77
CA VAL A 58 -6.30 -16.84 1.81
C VAL A 58 -5.39 -16.40 0.67
N ALA A 59 -5.83 -16.66 -0.55
CA ALA A 59 -5.12 -16.31 -1.76
C ALA A 59 -5.95 -15.38 -2.65
N LEU A 60 -5.26 -14.46 -3.32
CA LEU A 60 -5.82 -13.58 -4.34
C LEU A 60 -5.52 -14.17 -5.70
N CYS A 61 -6.56 -14.51 -6.46
CA CYS A 61 -6.42 -15.20 -7.74
C CYS A 61 -6.84 -14.29 -8.91
N VAL A 62 -6.01 -14.29 -9.96
CA VAL A 62 -6.27 -13.64 -11.24
C VAL A 62 -6.22 -14.72 -12.32
N GLY A 63 -7.39 -15.05 -12.89
CA GLY A 63 -7.52 -16.26 -13.70
C GLY A 63 -7.22 -17.50 -12.85
N ASP A 64 -6.31 -18.35 -13.34
CA ASP A 64 -5.91 -19.59 -12.65
C ASP A 64 -4.68 -19.41 -11.74
N GLU A 65 -4.12 -18.20 -11.67
CA GLU A 65 -2.91 -17.90 -10.88
C GLU A 65 -3.29 -17.24 -9.55
N CYS A 66 -2.86 -17.83 -8.43
CA CYS A 66 -3.15 -17.35 -7.08
C CYS A 66 -1.88 -16.91 -6.36
N VAL A 67 -1.98 -15.84 -5.57
CA VAL A 67 -0.90 -15.34 -4.70
C VAL A 67 -1.37 -15.25 -3.25
N THR A 68 -0.55 -15.70 -2.32
CA THR A 68 -0.85 -15.76 -0.87
C THR A 68 -0.32 -14.54 -0.12
N GLY A 69 0.48 -13.70 -0.81
CA GLY A 69 1.12 -12.53 -0.21
C GLY A 69 2.34 -12.85 0.65
N GLU A 70 2.85 -14.09 0.62
CA GLU A 70 4.19 -14.35 1.14
C GLU A 70 5.22 -13.52 0.36
N PRO A 71 6.18 -12.87 1.04
CA PRO A 71 7.21 -12.10 0.34
C PRO A 71 8.07 -13.06 -0.48
N GLU A 72 7.83 -13.09 -1.80
CA GLU A 72 8.70 -13.80 -2.71
C GLU A 72 10.10 -13.17 -2.63
N ARG A 73 11.06 -13.89 -2.02
CA ARG A 73 12.45 -13.39 -1.88
C ARG A 73 13.16 -13.24 -3.22
N THR A 74 12.58 -13.77 -4.30
CA THR A 74 13.12 -13.72 -5.66
C THR A 74 11.97 -13.36 -6.58
N PRO A 75 12.07 -12.26 -7.35
CA PRO A 75 11.07 -11.94 -8.37
C PRO A 75 10.89 -13.14 -9.31
N PRO A 76 9.65 -13.46 -9.70
CA PRO A 76 9.40 -14.63 -10.51
C PRO A 76 10.15 -14.51 -11.83
N ALA A 77 10.81 -15.62 -12.26
CA ALA A 77 11.62 -15.64 -13.48
C ALA A 77 10.80 -15.32 -14.75
N THR A 78 9.49 -15.53 -14.67
CA THR A 78 8.49 -15.14 -15.65
C THR A 78 7.35 -14.43 -14.94
N LEU A 79 7.02 -13.22 -15.38
CA LEU A 79 5.88 -12.48 -14.85
C LEU A 79 4.59 -13.13 -15.37
N GLY A 80 3.82 -13.74 -14.46
CA GLY A 80 2.49 -14.28 -14.74
C GLY A 80 1.42 -13.19 -14.89
N THR A 81 0.19 -13.60 -15.19
CA THR A 81 -0.99 -12.72 -15.30
C THR A 81 -1.29 -12.05 -13.98
N SER A 82 -1.17 -12.79 -12.87
CA SER A 82 -1.33 -12.24 -11.52
C SER A 82 -0.34 -11.10 -11.24
N TRP A 83 0.94 -11.25 -11.61
CA TRP A 83 1.93 -10.18 -11.47
C TRP A 83 1.61 -8.96 -12.34
N ALA A 84 1.14 -9.15 -13.57
CA ALA A 84 0.78 -8.05 -14.46
C ALA A 84 -0.39 -7.19 -13.92
N VAL A 85 -1.28 -7.81 -13.13
CA VAL A 85 -2.50 -7.19 -12.60
C VAL A 85 -2.32 -6.67 -11.18
N LEU A 86 -1.69 -7.46 -10.31
CA LEU A 86 -1.51 -7.16 -8.89
C LEU A 86 -0.18 -6.46 -8.59
N GLY A 87 0.85 -6.67 -9.41
CA GLY A 87 2.22 -6.28 -9.08
C GLY A 87 2.74 -7.01 -7.85
N ALA A 88 3.57 -6.35 -7.04
CA ALA A 88 4.00 -6.93 -5.77
C ALA A 88 2.83 -7.03 -4.80
N VAL A 89 2.73 -8.18 -4.12
CA VAL A 89 1.73 -8.46 -3.09
C VAL A 89 2.44 -8.84 -1.81
N SER A 90 1.99 -8.32 -0.68
CA SER A 90 2.48 -8.70 0.65
C SER A 90 1.32 -8.80 1.63
N LEU A 91 1.22 -9.91 2.33
CA LEU A 91 0.29 -10.11 3.43
C LEU A 91 0.87 -9.46 4.69
N PHE A 92 0.10 -8.61 5.35
CA PHE A 92 0.50 -8.06 6.65
C PHE A 92 0.47 -9.16 7.73
N PRO A 93 1.41 -9.14 8.69
CA PRO A 93 1.34 -10.02 9.85
C PRO A 93 -0.01 -9.88 10.56
N ARG A 94 -0.58 -11.01 10.95
CA ARG A 94 -1.83 -11.07 11.71
C ARG A 94 -1.52 -11.39 13.17
N ASP A 95 -2.09 -10.59 14.06
CA ASP A 95 -1.94 -10.77 15.52
C ASP A 95 -3.00 -11.73 16.09
N ASP A 96 -4.09 -11.97 15.34
CA ASP A 96 -5.22 -12.81 15.71
C ASP A 96 -5.78 -13.58 14.50
N ASP A 97 -6.32 -14.77 14.75
CA ASP A 97 -6.87 -15.66 13.71
C ASP A 97 -8.27 -15.21 13.23
N ASP A 98 -8.94 -14.32 13.97
CA ASP A 98 -10.32 -13.87 13.69
C ASP A 98 -10.41 -12.57 12.87
N GLY A 99 -9.33 -11.80 12.79
CA GLY A 99 -9.25 -10.55 12.05
C GLY A 99 -9.32 -10.69 10.52
N PRO A 100 -9.37 -9.57 9.79
CA PRO A 100 -9.33 -9.61 8.34
C PRO A 100 -7.92 -9.93 7.83
N TRP A 101 -7.85 -10.49 6.62
CA TRP A 101 -6.61 -10.62 5.87
C TRP A 101 -6.30 -9.29 5.17
N LEU A 102 -5.15 -8.71 5.46
CA LEU A 102 -4.74 -7.41 4.91
C LEU A 102 -3.59 -7.60 3.91
N TYR A 103 -3.77 -7.15 2.68
CA TYR A 103 -2.74 -7.24 1.64
C TYR A 103 -2.30 -5.84 1.20
N ALA A 104 -0.99 -5.60 1.18
CA ALA A 104 -0.39 -4.52 0.41
C ALA A 104 -0.24 -4.98 -1.05
N ILE A 105 -0.78 -4.21 -2.00
CA ILE A 105 -0.81 -4.54 -3.43
C ILE A 105 -0.40 -3.31 -4.24
N ASP A 106 0.52 -3.46 -5.20
CA ASP A 106 0.94 -2.35 -6.06
C ASP A 106 -0.14 -1.97 -7.09
N GLY A 107 -0.79 -2.98 -7.66
CA GLY A 107 -1.89 -2.87 -8.60
C GLY A 107 -3.23 -2.50 -7.95
N ARG A 108 -4.23 -2.27 -8.81
CA ARG A 108 -5.63 -2.02 -8.44
C ARG A 108 -6.57 -2.75 -9.41
N PRO A 109 -6.67 -4.08 -9.31
CA PRO A 109 -7.62 -4.84 -10.13
C PRO A 109 -9.04 -4.40 -9.86
N GLU A 110 -9.88 -4.37 -10.90
CA GLU A 110 -11.32 -4.15 -10.74
C GLU A 110 -12.02 -5.41 -10.21
N GLU A 111 -11.48 -6.58 -10.52
CA GLU A 111 -12.00 -7.88 -10.11
C GLU A 111 -10.87 -8.88 -9.84
N LEU A 112 -11.11 -9.81 -8.91
CA LEU A 112 -10.26 -10.97 -8.64
C LEU A 112 -11.10 -12.06 -7.96
N THR A 113 -10.54 -13.26 -7.79
CA THR A 113 -11.15 -14.30 -6.97
C THR A 113 -10.42 -14.39 -5.64
N VAL A 114 -11.16 -14.32 -4.53
CA VAL A 114 -10.64 -14.64 -3.20
C VAL A 114 -10.85 -16.13 -2.97
N ARG A 115 -9.75 -16.84 -2.68
CA ARG A 115 -9.79 -18.28 -2.38
C ARG A 115 -9.33 -18.53 -0.96
N ALA A 116 -10.17 -19.14 -0.13
CA ALA A 116 -9.77 -19.62 1.19
C ALA A 116 -9.57 -21.14 1.15
N SER A 117 -8.52 -21.61 1.80
CA SER A 117 -8.17 -23.03 1.84
C SER A 117 -7.71 -23.48 3.21
N ALA A 118 -7.96 -24.74 3.52
CA ALA A 118 -7.46 -25.42 4.70
C ALA A 118 -5.96 -25.75 4.56
N ALA A 119 -5.34 -26.15 5.68
CA ALA A 119 -3.90 -26.42 5.74
C ALA A 119 -3.43 -27.57 4.84
N ASP A 120 -4.33 -28.47 4.45
CA ASP A 120 -4.06 -29.55 3.51
C ASP A 120 -4.24 -29.14 2.03
N GLY A 121 -4.58 -27.87 1.78
CA GLY A 121 -4.83 -27.31 0.45
C GLY A 121 -6.27 -27.51 -0.03
N THR A 122 -7.17 -28.09 0.77
CA THR A 122 -8.59 -28.19 0.44
C THR A 122 -9.18 -26.79 0.29
N VAL A 123 -9.82 -26.51 -0.84
CA VAL A 123 -10.49 -25.22 -1.08
C VAL A 123 -11.81 -25.22 -0.34
N LEU A 124 -11.96 -24.29 0.61
CA LEU A 124 -13.18 -24.08 1.37
C LEU A 124 -14.15 -23.18 0.60
N THR A 125 -13.63 -22.06 0.05
CA THR A 125 -14.39 -21.16 -0.82
C THR A 125 -13.51 -20.56 -1.91
N ALA A 126 -14.11 -20.18 -3.03
CA ALA A 126 -13.46 -19.49 -4.14
C ALA A 126 -14.46 -18.52 -4.77
N THR A 127 -14.41 -17.25 -4.34
CA THR A 127 -15.45 -16.26 -4.61
C THR A 127 -14.91 -15.14 -5.49
N PRO A 128 -15.47 -14.94 -6.70
CA PRO A 128 -15.15 -13.77 -7.50
C PRO A 128 -15.70 -12.51 -6.81
N VAL A 129 -14.86 -11.48 -6.71
CA VAL A 129 -15.19 -10.20 -6.08
C VAL A 129 -14.86 -9.05 -7.01
N THR A 130 -15.68 -8.00 -6.95
CA THR A 130 -15.41 -6.71 -7.58
C THR A 130 -14.92 -5.73 -6.52
N LEU A 131 -13.82 -5.02 -6.79
CA LEU A 131 -13.17 -4.14 -5.84
C LEU A 131 -13.52 -2.68 -6.08
N ASP A 132 -14.13 -2.04 -5.08
CA ASP A 132 -14.37 -0.59 -5.07
C ASP A 132 -13.20 0.14 -4.39
N TRP A 133 -12.17 0.45 -5.18
CA TRP A 133 -10.98 1.14 -4.69
C TRP A 133 -11.24 2.62 -4.38
N LYS A 134 -11.01 3.01 -3.13
CA LYS A 134 -11.13 4.38 -2.65
C LYS A 134 -9.76 4.97 -2.39
N ARG A 135 -9.46 6.14 -2.96
CA ARG A 135 -8.22 6.87 -2.65
C ARG A 135 -8.28 7.39 -1.21
N VAL A 136 -7.29 7.04 -0.40
CA VAL A 136 -7.19 7.47 1.01
C VAL A 136 -6.03 8.43 1.27
N GLY A 137 -5.17 8.65 0.27
CA GLY A 137 -4.05 9.58 0.38
C GLY A 137 -3.60 10.15 -0.97
N GLY A 138 -2.71 11.12 -0.89
CA GLY A 138 -2.16 11.80 -2.06
C GLY A 138 -3.17 12.73 -2.76
N SER A 139 -3.10 12.83 -4.09
CA SER A 139 -3.96 13.70 -4.87
C SER A 139 -4.28 13.10 -6.24
N ALA A 140 -5.32 13.60 -6.92
CA ALA A 140 -5.64 13.16 -8.27
C ALA A 140 -4.45 13.35 -9.25
N ARG A 141 -3.68 14.44 -9.08
CA ARG A 141 -2.51 14.73 -9.92
C ARG A 141 -1.34 13.79 -9.66
N CYS A 142 -1.10 13.43 -8.39
CA CYS A 142 0.09 12.70 -7.99
C CYS A 142 -0.13 11.23 -7.67
N GLY A 143 -1.37 10.76 -7.83
CA GLY A 143 -1.73 9.45 -7.33
C GLY A 143 -1.68 9.42 -5.80
N GLY A 144 -1.63 8.21 -5.26
CA GLY A 144 -1.65 7.95 -3.83
C GLY A 144 -2.32 6.61 -3.53
N PRO A 145 -2.21 6.15 -2.28
CA PRO A 145 -2.73 4.86 -1.85
C PRO A 145 -4.25 4.80 -2.01
N HIS A 146 -4.73 3.60 -2.35
CA HIS A 146 -6.14 3.26 -2.34
C HIS A 146 -6.39 2.11 -1.37
N GLU A 147 -7.62 2.02 -0.90
CA GLU A 147 -8.10 0.94 -0.08
C GLU A 147 -9.36 0.34 -0.71
N ALA A 148 -9.48 -0.98 -0.62
CA ALA A 148 -10.70 -1.71 -0.94
C ALA A 148 -10.96 -2.74 0.17
N SER A 149 -12.24 -3.05 0.39
CA SER A 149 -12.65 -4.06 1.35
C SER A 149 -13.69 -4.97 0.71
N VAL A 150 -13.55 -6.26 0.95
CA VAL A 150 -14.51 -7.29 0.53
C VAL A 150 -14.80 -8.24 1.68
N ALA A 151 -16.01 -8.77 1.69
CA ALA A 151 -16.44 -9.85 2.57
C ALA A 151 -16.72 -11.08 1.70
N VAL A 152 -16.30 -12.25 2.19
CA VAL A 152 -16.48 -13.53 1.51
C VAL A 152 -17.05 -14.54 2.48
N ASP A 153 -18.16 -15.15 2.12
CA ASP A 153 -18.79 -16.21 2.90
C ASP A 153 -18.06 -17.54 2.67
N LEU A 154 -17.85 -18.28 3.77
CA LEU A 154 -17.40 -19.68 3.80
C LEU A 154 -18.58 -20.65 3.67
#